data_AF-A0A2V9HY67-F1
#
_entry.id   AF-A0A2V9HY67-F1
#
_cell.length_a   1.000
_cell.length_b   1.000
_cell.length_c   1.000
_cell.angle_alpha   90.00
_cell.angle_beta   90.00
_cell.angle_gamma   90.00
#
_symmetry.space_group_name_H-M   'P 1'
#
loop_
_entity.id
_entity.type
_entity.pdbx_description
1 polymer ?
#
loop_
_entity_poly.entity_id
_entity_poly.type
_entity_poly.pdbx_seq_one_letter_code
_entity_poly.pdbx_strand_id
1 'polypeptide(L)' 'MFSWIFAILVIAAGALAWWFVYRPLPQLDGSASLLGLRREVTVERDRWGVPHIRAASSEDLAEAQGYVTAQDRL' A
#
# COMPACT_ATOMS: atom_id res chain seq x y z
N MET A 1 -14.06 -10.45 41.08
CA MET A 1 -14.27 -11.29 39.89
C MET A 1 -14.63 -10.49 38.63
N PHE A 2 -15.46 -9.44 38.71
CA PHE A 2 -15.96 -8.69 37.54
C PHE A 2 -14.96 -7.68 36.91
N SER A 3 -14.00 -7.17 37.69
CA SER A 3 -13.02 -6.16 37.23
C SER A 3 -12.16 -6.60 36.05
N TRP A 4 -11.86 -7.90 35.94
CA TRP A 4 -11.08 -8.47 34.85
C TRP A 4 -11.84 -8.47 33.51
N ILE A 5 -13.16 -8.64 33.54
CA ILE A 5 -14.02 -8.59 32.35
C ILE A 5 -14.00 -7.17 31.78
N PHE A 6 -14.10 -6.16 32.65
CA PHE A 6 -14.00 -4.76 32.24
C PHE A 6 -12.62 -4.43 31.65
N ALA A 7 -11.54 -4.90 32.27
CA ALA A 7 -10.18 -4.72 31.74
C ALA A 7 -10.00 -5.35 30.35
N ILE A 8 -10.52 -6.56 30.14
CA ILE A 8 -10.48 -7.24 28.83
C ILE A 8 -11.26 -6.45 27.77
N LEU A 9 -12.45 -5.94 28.12
CA LEU A 9 -13.27 -5.13 27.20
C LEU A 9 -12.53 -3.85 26.75
N VAL A 10 -11.85 -3.16 27.67
CA VAL A 10 -11.09 -1.96 27.35
C VAL A 10 -9.91 -2.28 26.42
N ILE A 11 -9.17 -3.36 26.69
CA ILE A 11 -8.05 -3.79 25.83
C ILE A 11 -8.54 -4.20 24.44
N ALA A 12 -9.63 -4.96 24.36
CA ALA A 12 -10.21 -5.37 23.09
C ALA A 12 -10.69 -4.17 22.25
N ALA A 13 -11.34 -3.19 22.89
CA ALA A 13 -11.76 -1.96 22.24
C ALA A 13 -10.56 -1.14 21.75
N GLY A 14 -9.50 -1.02 22.56
CA GLY A 14 -8.26 -0.34 22.18
C GLY A 14 -7.55 -1.02 21.00
N ALA A 15 -7.49 -2.35 21.00
CA ALA A 15 -6.91 -3.13 19.90
C ALA A 15 -7.71 -2.99 18.61
N LEU A 16 -9.06 -3.00 18.69
CA LEU A 16 -9.91 -2.74 17.53
C LEU A 16 -9.68 -1.33 16.97
N ALA A 17 -9.69 -0.32 17.85
CA ALA A 17 -9.46 1.06 17.44
C ALA A 17 -8.07 1.21 16.77
N TRP A 18 -7.04 0.60 17.35
CA TRP A 18 -5.71 0.56 16.76
C TRP A 18 -5.72 -0.11 15.38
N TRP A 19 -6.35 -1.28 15.23
CA TRP A 19 -6.44 -2.00 13.96
C TRP A 19 -7.15 -1.19 12.87
N PHE A 20 -8.21 -0.46 13.22
CA PHE A 20 -8.92 0.39 12.26
C PHE A 20 -8.12 1.60 11.79
N VAL A 21 -7.22 2.11 12.65
CA VAL A 21 -6.37 3.28 12.33
C VAL A 21 -5.07 2.85 11.64
N TYR A 22 -4.54 1.67 11.96
CA TYR A 22 -3.27 1.19 11.44
C TYR A 22 -3.45 0.65 10.01
N ARG A 23 -3.44 1.55 9.02
CA ARG A 23 -3.30 1.17 7.61
C ARG A 23 -1.80 1.10 7.28
N PRO A 24 -1.27 -0.04 6.82
CA PRO A 24 0.10 -0.10 6.33
C PRO A 24 0.25 0.86 5.15
N LEU A 25 1.29 1.70 5.19
CA LEU A 25 1.59 2.57 4.06
C LEU A 25 1.97 1.72 2.85
N PRO A 26 1.62 2.15 1.62
CA PRO A 26 2.03 1.47 0.41
C PRO A 26 3.56 1.41 0.33
N GLN A 27 4.08 0.32 -0.21
CA GLN A 27 5.51 0.16 -0.44
C GLN A 27 5.93 1.02 -1.64
N LEU A 28 6.69 2.08 -1.38
CA LEU A 28 7.14 3.02 -2.41
C LEU A 28 8.51 2.68 -2.99
N ASP A 29 9.33 1.93 -2.25
CA ASP A 29 10.70 1.60 -2.60
C ASP A 29 10.94 0.08 -2.70
N GLY A 30 11.92 -0.28 -3.52
CA GLY A 30 12.31 -1.67 -3.78
C GLY A 30 11.59 -2.28 -4.97
N SER A 31 11.49 -3.61 -4.97
CA SER A 31 10.87 -4.39 -6.04
C SER A 31 9.55 -4.97 -5.58
N ALA A 32 8.48 -4.75 -6.37
CA ALA A 32 7.19 -5.39 -6.19
C ALA A 32 6.88 -6.28 -7.41
N SER A 33 6.28 -7.45 -7.17
CA SER A 33 5.78 -8.31 -8.25
C SER A 33 4.34 -7.94 -8.57
N LEU A 34 4.07 -7.58 -9.81
CA LEU A 34 2.72 -7.27 -10.29
C LEU A 34 2.28 -8.34 -11.30
N LEU A 35 1.17 -9.02 -10.98
CA LEU A 35 0.54 -9.93 -11.93
C LEU A 35 0.06 -9.11 -13.14
N GLY A 36 0.47 -9.51 -14.35
CA GLY A 36 0.11 -8.82 -15.60
C GLY A 36 1.30 -8.17 -16.31
N LEU A 37 2.39 -7.88 -15.61
CA LEU A 37 3.62 -7.41 -16.24
C LEU A 37 4.30 -8.53 -17.02
N ARG A 38 4.57 -8.27 -18.30
CA ARG A 38 5.33 -9.19 -19.17
C ARG A 38 6.82 -8.90 -19.15
N ARG A 39 7.20 -7.68 -18.81
CA ARG A 39 8.59 -7.21 -18.68
C ARG A 39 8.73 -6.31 -17.47
N GLU A 40 9.98 -6.09 -17.06
CA GLU A 40 10.33 -5.17 -15.99
C GLU A 40 9.87 -3.74 -16.31
N VAL A 41 9.36 -3.06 -15.29
CA VAL A 41 8.96 -1.65 -15.32
C VAL A 41 9.64 -0.94 -14.18
N THR A 42 10.28 0.19 -14.47
CA THR A 42 10.92 1.04 -13.47
C THR A 42 10.03 2.23 -13.17
N VAL A 43 9.79 2.49 -11.89
CA VAL A 43 9.03 3.66 -11.40
C VAL A 43 9.94 4.50 -10.52
N GLU A 44 10.19 5.73 -10.94
CA GLU A 44 10.99 6.69 -10.18
C GLU A 44 10.08 7.85 -9.74
N ARG A 45 10.08 8.18 -8.45
CA ARG A 45 9.34 9.34 -7.94
C ARG A 45 10.28 10.52 -7.78
N ASP A 46 9.87 11.69 -8.26
CA ASP A 46 10.65 12.92 -8.09
C ASP A 46 10.52 13.48 -6.66
N ARG A 47 11.18 14.62 -6.40
CA ARG A 47 11.14 15.30 -5.09
C ARG A 47 9.74 15.77 -4.66
N TRP A 48 8.79 15.82 -5.59
CA TRP A 48 7.40 16.22 -5.35
C TRP A 48 6.46 15.00 -5.28
N GLY A 49 7.01 13.78 -5.39
CA GLY A 49 6.26 12.53 -5.39
C GLY A 49 5.62 12.17 -6.72
N VAL A 50 5.94 12.88 -7.82
CA VAL A 50 5.38 12.59 -9.14
C VAL A 50 6.05 11.34 -9.73
N PRO A 51 5.28 10.29 -10.09
CA PRO A 51 5.84 9.06 -10.63
C PRO A 51 6.20 9.18 -12.12
N HIS A 52 7.42 8.78 -12.45
CA HIS A 52 7.92 8.58 -13.81
C HIS A 52 8.05 7.08 -14.09
N ILE A 53 7.22 6.58 -15.00
CA ILE A 53 7.13 5.14 -15.32
C ILE A 53 7.85 4.87 -16.64
N ARG A 54 8.81 3.94 -16.63
CA ARG A 54 9.52 3.47 -17.82
C ARG A 54 9.19 2.00 -18.07
N ALA A 55 8.56 1.72 -19.20
CA ALA A 55 8.15 0.38 -19.60
C ALA A 55 8.56 0.08 -21.05
N ALA A 56 8.75 -1.20 -21.36
CA ALA A 56 9.14 -1.66 -22.70
C ALA A 56 7.95 -1.89 -23.65
N SER A 57 6.71 -1.73 -23.18
CA SER A 57 5.49 -1.82 -23.99
C SER A 57 4.38 -0.92 -23.44
N SER A 58 3.41 -0.57 -24.28
CA SER A 58 2.22 0.19 -23.89
C SER A 58 1.36 -0.56 -22.89
N GLU A 59 1.25 -1.88 -23.01
CA GLU A 59 0.43 -2.69 -22.11
C GLU A 59 1.05 -2.76 -20.71
N ASP A 60 2.37 -2.96 -20.61
CA ASP A 60 3.06 -2.96 -19.31
C ASP A 60 3.03 -1.57 -18.65
N LEU A 61 3.06 -0.50 -19.46
CA LEU A 61 2.93 0.88 -18.98
C LEU A 61 1.55 1.12 -18.36
N ALA A 62 0.48 0.68 -19.02
CA ALA A 62 -0.89 0.84 -18.53
C ALA A 62 -1.11 0.09 -17.21
N GLU A 63 -0.59 -1.14 -17.11
CA GLU A 63 -0.68 -1.96 -15.89
C GLU A 63 0.06 -1.30 -14.72
N ALA A 64 1.31 -0.88 -14.94
CA ALA A 64 2.10 -0.19 -13.94
C ALA A 64 1.48 1.16 -13.54
N GLN A 65 0.91 1.91 -14.48
CA GLN A 65 0.23 3.16 -14.19
C GLN A 65 -0.98 2.96 -13.27
N GLY A 66 -1.78 1.92 -13.52
CA GLY A 66 -2.90 1.56 -12.64
C GLY A 66 -2.41 1.23 -11.22
N TYR A 67 -1.36 0.43 -11.12
CA TYR A 67 -0.74 0.07 -9.84
C TYR A 67 -0.22 1.29 -9.07
N VAL A 68 0.54 2.18 -9.72
CA VAL A 68 1.06 3.41 -9.11
C VAL A 68 -0.06 4.36 -8.70
N THR A 69 -1.11 4.48 -9.53
CA THR A 69 -2.27 5.32 -9.20
C THR A 69 -2.98 4.81 -7.95
N ALA A 70 -3.11 3.47 -7.80
CA ALA A 70 -3.65 2.86 -6.59
C ALA A 70 -2.79 3.14 -5.37
N GLN A 71 -1.45 3.08 -5.48
CA GLN A 71 -0.55 3.43 -4.38
C GLN A 71 -0.73 4.88 -3.89
N ASP A 72 -0.95 5.82 -4.82
CA ASP A 72 -1.00 7.23 -4.47
C ASP A 72 -2.39 7.68 -3.99
N ARG A 73 -3.47 6.97 -4.35
CA ARG A 73 -4.86 7.46 -4.22
C ARG A 73 -5.84 6.50 -3.53
N LEU A 74 -5.45 5.29 -3.16
CA LEU A 74 -6.29 4.32 -2.43
C LEU A 74 -5.69 4.00 -1.05
#